data_AF-A0A812UR20-F1
#
_entry.id   AF-A0A812UR20-F1
#
_cell.length_a   1.000
_cell.length_b   1.000
_cell.length_c   1.000
_cell.angle_alpha   90.00
_cell.angle_beta   90.00
_cell.angle_gamma   90.00
#
_symmetry.space_group_name_H-M   'P 1'
#
loop_
_entity.id
_entity.type
_entity.pdbx_description
1 polymer ?
#
loop_
_entity_poly.entity_id
_entity_poly.type
_entity_poly.pdbx_seq_one_letter_code
_entity_poly.pdbx_strand_id
1 'polypeptide(L)'
;MAAFVSHQWLAKHHPDPDLRQIRILQGALKLLLTSESGSVPLDIMTEGSVPNAKPLPMKDFQAKPLFLWYDYFSVPQLEDRKFYAAADERDGSQQALAINSIPAYVSRCRFFLALCPVVDCPWEDKVLSAASWSRRGWCRVPGDTI
;
A
#
# COMPACT_ATOMS: atom_id res chain seq x y z
N MET A 1 -8.52 -12.26 8.98
CA MET A 1 -7.28 -11.51 9.27
C MET A 1 -7.20 -10.31 8.34
N ALA A 2 -6.41 -9.30 8.67
CA ALA A 2 -6.26 -8.11 7.83
C ALA A 2 -4.82 -7.93 7.35
N ALA A 3 -4.66 -7.46 6.12
CA ALA A 3 -3.40 -6.93 5.61
C ALA A 3 -3.56 -5.45 5.29
N PHE A 4 -2.57 -4.66 5.69
CA PHE A 4 -2.46 -3.27 5.30
C PHE A 4 -1.72 -3.20 3.96
N VAL A 5 -2.23 -2.45 3.00
CA VAL A 5 -1.60 -2.24 1.69
C VAL A 5 -1.30 -0.76 1.51
N SER A 6 -0.06 -0.45 1.17
CA SER A 6 0.34 0.92 0.82
C SER A 6 1.14 0.93 -0.46
N HIS A 7 0.90 1.94 -1.30
CA HIS A 7 1.56 2.11 -2.58
C HIS A 7 2.00 3.55 -2.80
N GLN A 8 2.95 3.73 -3.71
CA GLN A 8 3.51 5.04 -4.04
C GLN A 8 2.74 5.68 -5.18
N TRP A 9 2.56 7.00 -5.13
CA TRP A 9 1.84 7.74 -6.18
C TRP A 9 2.62 7.75 -7.51
N LEU A 10 1.93 7.41 -8.61
CA LEU A 10 2.45 7.44 -9.99
C LEU A 10 2.14 8.73 -10.76
N ALA A 11 1.13 9.46 -10.33
CA ALA A 11 0.71 10.70 -10.97
C ALA A 11 0.16 11.65 -9.92
N LYS A 12 0.04 12.93 -10.27
CA LYS A 12 -0.37 14.00 -9.34
C LYS A 12 -1.79 13.84 -8.78
N HIS A 13 -2.72 13.33 -9.58
CA HIS A 13 -4.16 13.30 -9.26
C HIS A 13 -4.67 11.93 -8.84
N HIS A 14 -3.94 10.87 -9.17
CA HIS A 14 -4.31 9.52 -8.81
C HIS A 14 -3.04 8.70 -8.60
N PRO A 15 -2.96 7.88 -7.54
CA PRO A 15 -1.73 7.17 -7.24
C PRO A 15 -1.46 6.00 -8.19
N ASP A 16 -2.49 5.47 -8.87
CA ASP A 16 -2.37 4.40 -9.87
C ASP A 16 -3.36 4.58 -11.04
N PRO A 17 -3.21 5.62 -11.89
CA PRO A 17 -4.23 6.03 -12.86
C PRO A 17 -4.56 4.93 -13.89
N ASP A 18 -3.55 4.17 -14.28
CA ASP A 18 -3.67 3.09 -15.26
C ASP A 18 -3.90 1.71 -14.61
N LEU A 19 -4.11 1.69 -13.29
CA LEU A 19 -4.30 0.46 -12.51
C LEU A 19 -3.13 -0.53 -12.67
N ARG A 20 -1.91 -0.04 -12.85
CA ARG A 20 -0.70 -0.86 -13.05
C ARG A 20 -0.29 -1.53 -11.75
N GLN A 21 -0.32 -0.80 -10.63
CA GLN A 21 0.07 -1.33 -9.33
C GLN A 21 -0.97 -2.29 -8.78
N ILE A 22 -2.27 -1.97 -8.86
CA ILE A 22 -3.33 -2.84 -8.36
C ILE A 22 -3.40 -4.18 -9.10
N ARG A 23 -3.11 -4.21 -10.41
CA ARG A 23 -3.01 -5.47 -11.17
C ARG A 23 -1.89 -6.36 -10.65
N ILE A 24 -0.76 -5.78 -10.26
CA ILE A 24 0.36 -6.50 -9.66
C ILE A 24 -0.04 -7.04 -8.28
N LEU A 25 -0.74 -6.24 -7.48
CA LEU A 25 -1.29 -6.69 -6.19
C LEU A 25 -2.25 -7.87 -6.38
N GLN A 26 -3.19 -7.80 -7.34
CA GLN A 26 -4.11 -8.88 -7.64
C GLN A 26 -3.38 -10.16 -8.04
N GLY A 27 -2.36 -10.06 -8.89
CA GLY A 27 -1.52 -11.18 -9.28
C GLY A 27 -0.80 -11.81 -8.08
N ALA A 28 -0.18 -10.98 -7.24
CA ALA A 28 0.51 -11.42 -6.03
C ALA A 28 -0.45 -12.11 -5.04
N LEU A 29 -1.63 -11.51 -4.77
CA LEU A 29 -2.64 -12.09 -3.89
C LEU A 29 -3.18 -13.41 -4.43
N LYS A 30 -3.40 -13.51 -5.74
CA LYS A 30 -3.81 -14.78 -6.36
C LYS A 30 -2.77 -15.86 -6.09
N LEU A 31 -1.49 -15.58 -6.32
CA LEU A 31 -0.41 -16.54 -6.03
C LEU A 31 -0.37 -16.91 -4.54
N LEU A 32 -0.45 -15.94 -3.63
CA LEU A 32 -0.43 -16.18 -2.19
C LEU A 32 -1.61 -17.05 -1.73
N LEU A 33 -2.79 -16.88 -2.33
CA LEU A 33 -4.01 -17.54 -1.89
C LEU A 33 -4.28 -18.88 -2.58
N THR A 34 -3.74 -19.12 -3.79
CA THR A 34 -4.02 -20.35 -4.55
C THR A 34 -2.88 -21.35 -4.55
N SER A 35 -1.66 -20.95 -4.18
CA SER A 35 -0.52 -21.87 -4.21
C SER A 35 -0.57 -22.86 -3.06
N GLU A 36 -0.50 -24.16 -3.35
CA GLU A 36 -0.57 -25.22 -2.34
C GLU A 36 0.70 -25.36 -1.50
N SER A 37 1.83 -24.95 -2.06
CA SER A 37 3.15 -25.00 -1.43
C SER A 37 3.99 -23.79 -1.83
N GLY A 38 4.89 -23.39 -0.94
CA GLY A 38 5.77 -22.24 -1.15
C GLY A 38 5.83 -21.29 0.04
N SER A 39 6.75 -20.35 -0.05
CA SER A 39 6.95 -19.29 0.92
C SER A 39 7.34 -18.01 0.20
N VAL A 40 6.94 -16.88 0.75
CA VAL A 40 7.48 -15.57 0.37
C VAL A 40 8.93 -15.52 0.85
N PRO A 41 9.92 -15.38 -0.05
CA PRO A 41 11.32 -15.30 0.33
C PRO A 41 11.60 -14.02 1.13
N LEU A 42 12.70 -14.03 1.87
CA LEU A 42 13.22 -12.83 2.51
C LEU A 42 13.88 -11.95 1.45
N ASP A 43 13.87 -10.64 1.68
CA ASP A 43 14.75 -9.75 0.92
C ASP A 43 16.20 -9.93 1.39
N ILE A 44 17.14 -9.60 0.50
CA ILE A 44 18.58 -9.78 0.71
C ILE A 44 19.06 -9.11 2.01
N MET A 45 18.52 -7.93 2.33
CA MET A 45 18.93 -7.19 3.52
C MET A 45 18.45 -7.88 4.79
N THR A 46 17.20 -8.34 4.82
CA THR A 46 16.65 -9.11 5.95
C THR A 46 17.37 -10.43 6.13
N GLU A 47 17.63 -11.17 5.05
CA GLU A 47 18.34 -12.45 5.10
C GLU A 47 19.75 -12.30 5.68
N GLY A 48 20.48 -11.26 5.29
CA GLY A 48 21.84 -11.01 5.78
C GLY A 48 21.92 -10.41 7.19
N SER A 49 20.90 -9.65 7.61
CA SER A 49 20.99 -8.82 8.82
C SER A 49 20.18 -9.33 10.01
N VAL A 50 19.21 -10.22 9.77
CA VAL A 50 18.30 -10.72 10.82
C VAL A 50 18.57 -12.21 11.06
N PRO A 51 19.32 -12.56 12.12
CA PRO A 51 19.58 -13.95 12.46
C PRO A 51 18.28 -14.73 12.65
N ASN A 52 18.21 -15.92 12.06
CA ASN A 52 17.04 -16.82 12.10
C ASN A 52 15.76 -16.28 11.46
N ALA A 53 15.82 -15.23 10.63
CA ALA A 53 14.69 -14.86 9.80
C ALA A 53 14.30 -16.04 8.90
N LYS A 54 13.00 -16.29 8.75
CA LYS A 54 12.48 -17.39 7.94
C LYS A 54 11.57 -16.85 6.84
N PRO A 55 11.62 -17.42 5.63
CA PRO A 55 10.61 -17.17 4.61
C PRO A 55 9.20 -17.36 5.16
N LEU A 56 8.27 -16.50 4.74
CA LEU A 56 6.90 -16.51 5.24
C LEU A 56 6.08 -17.55 4.46
N PRO A 57 5.56 -18.62 5.09
CA PRO A 57 4.80 -19.66 4.37
C PRO A 57 3.55 -19.08 3.71
N MET A 58 3.24 -19.50 2.48
CA MET A 58 2.01 -19.05 1.81
C MET A 58 0.75 -19.47 2.57
N LYS A 59 0.80 -20.59 3.29
CA LYS A 59 -0.27 -21.07 4.18
C LYS A 59 -0.67 -20.06 5.26
N ASP A 60 0.24 -19.19 5.68
CA ASP A 60 -0.07 -18.14 6.67
C ASP A 60 -1.06 -17.11 6.11
N PHE A 61 -1.08 -16.90 4.79
CA PHE A 61 -2.06 -16.03 4.11
C PHE A 61 -3.40 -16.74 3.86
N GLN A 62 -3.43 -18.06 3.90
CA GLN A 62 -4.60 -18.89 3.59
C GLN A 62 -5.36 -19.34 4.86
N ALA A 63 -4.74 -19.22 6.03
CA ALA A 63 -5.27 -19.74 7.29
C ALA A 63 -6.64 -19.17 7.69
N LYS A 64 -6.98 -17.94 7.24
CA LYS A 64 -8.24 -17.23 7.51
C LYS A 64 -8.57 -16.32 6.32
N PRO A 65 -9.83 -15.89 6.13
CA PRO A 65 -10.15 -14.86 5.15
C PRO A 65 -9.26 -13.61 5.34
N LEU A 66 -8.66 -13.14 4.24
CA LEU A 66 -7.76 -11.99 4.23
C LEU A 66 -8.52 -10.75 3.75
N PHE A 67 -8.73 -9.79 4.67
CA PHE A 67 -9.32 -8.49 4.37
C PHE A 67 -8.21 -7.48 4.10
N LEU A 68 -8.40 -6.60 3.12
CA LEU A 68 -7.42 -5.57 2.77
C LEU A 68 -7.86 -4.23 3.34
N TRP A 69 -6.95 -3.58 4.06
CA TRP A 69 -7.02 -2.15 4.31
C TRP A 69 -6.04 -1.48 3.34
N TYR A 70 -6.57 -0.99 2.23
CA TYR A 70 -5.77 -0.33 1.20
C TYR A 70 -5.81 1.17 1.44
N ASP A 71 -4.66 1.80 1.66
CA ASP A 71 -4.58 3.20 2.08
C ASP A 71 -5.42 4.19 1.26
N TYR A 72 -5.23 4.24 -0.05
CA TYR A 72 -5.96 5.15 -0.91
C TYR A 72 -7.47 4.91 -0.91
N PHE A 73 -7.92 3.64 -1.03
CA PHE A 73 -9.35 3.32 -1.05
C PHE A 73 -10.04 3.42 0.31
N SER A 74 -9.28 3.34 1.40
CA SER A 74 -9.82 3.37 2.77
C SER A 74 -9.82 4.77 3.37
N VAL A 75 -9.19 5.74 2.69
CA VAL A 75 -9.14 7.16 3.09
C VAL A 75 -10.05 7.96 2.15
N PRO A 76 -10.95 8.80 2.67
CA PRO A 76 -11.75 9.70 1.83
C PRO A 76 -10.87 10.62 0.98
N GLN A 77 -11.15 10.70 -0.33
CA GLN A 77 -10.40 11.56 -1.26
C GLN A 77 -11.14 12.88 -1.50
N LEU A 78 -10.43 14.01 -1.43
CA LEU A 78 -11.01 15.36 -1.60
C LEU A 78 -11.40 15.68 -3.05
N GLU A 79 -10.75 15.04 -4.03
CA GLU A 79 -10.94 15.35 -5.45
C GLU A 79 -12.25 14.78 -6.03
N ASP A 80 -12.66 13.58 -5.60
CA ASP A 80 -13.84 12.88 -6.13
C ASP A 80 -15.19 13.50 -5.72
N ARG A 81 -15.21 14.39 -4.71
CA ARG A 81 -16.47 14.92 -4.14
C ARG A 81 -16.93 16.26 -4.71
N LYS A 82 -16.09 16.94 -5.51
CA LYS A 82 -16.48 18.19 -6.22
C LYS A 82 -17.66 17.99 -7.18
N PHE A 83 -17.95 16.75 -7.58
CA PHE A 83 -19.06 16.41 -8.47
C PHE A 83 -20.38 16.09 -7.76
N TYR A 84 -20.40 15.87 -6.44
CA TYR A 84 -21.57 15.31 -5.75
C TYR A 84 -22.19 16.17 -4.63
N ALA A 85 -21.50 17.18 -4.07
CA ALA A 85 -22.10 18.18 -3.17
C ALA A 85 -21.13 19.35 -2.92
N ALA A 86 -21.66 20.50 -2.51
CA ALA A 86 -20.88 21.66 -2.05
C ALA A 86 -19.85 21.23 -0.99
N ALA A 87 -18.57 21.41 -1.29
CA ALA A 87 -17.47 21.08 -0.39
C ALA A 87 -17.63 21.84 0.94
N ASP A 88 -17.83 21.10 2.02
CA ASP A 88 -17.88 21.64 3.38
C ASP A 88 -16.45 21.65 3.93
N GLU A 89 -16.06 22.68 4.69
CA GLU A 89 -14.73 22.79 5.33
C GLU A 89 -14.41 21.56 6.20
N ARG A 90 -15.43 20.81 6.64
CA ARG A 90 -15.29 19.55 7.38
C ARG A 90 -14.67 18.41 6.56
N ASP A 91 -14.68 18.43 5.23
CA ASP A 91 -14.19 17.32 4.40
C ASP A 91 -12.67 17.13 4.52
N GLY A 92 -11.90 18.23 4.53
CA GLY A 92 -10.46 18.19 4.79
C GLY A 92 -10.13 17.59 6.15
N SER A 93 -10.98 17.84 7.15
CA SER A 93 -10.79 17.28 8.49
C SER A 93 -11.04 15.77 8.55
N GLN A 94 -11.97 15.22 7.76
CA GLN A 94 -12.22 13.77 7.71
C GLN A 94 -11.07 13.01 7.05
N GLN A 95 -10.53 13.52 5.93
CA GLN A 95 -9.37 12.91 5.29
C GLN A 95 -8.16 12.92 6.24
N ALA A 96 -7.89 14.05 6.88
CA ALA A 96 -6.79 14.16 7.85
C ALA A 96 -6.97 13.20 9.03
N LEU A 97 -8.18 13.06 9.58
CA LEU A 97 -8.47 12.10 10.65
C LEU A 97 -8.25 10.65 10.21
N ALA A 98 -8.68 10.28 9.00
CA ALA A 98 -8.46 8.95 8.44
C ALA A 98 -6.96 8.67 8.26
N ILE A 99 -6.20 9.64 7.74
CA ILE A 99 -4.73 9.54 7.61
C ILE A 99 -4.08 9.38 8.99
N ASN A 100 -4.46 10.21 9.97
CA ASN A 100 -3.94 10.14 11.33
C ASN A 100 -4.25 8.80 12.03
N SER A 101 -5.28 8.08 11.58
CA SER A 101 -5.64 6.77 12.10
C SER A 101 -4.86 5.60 11.50
N ILE A 102 -4.11 5.81 10.40
CA ILE A 102 -3.32 4.77 9.71
C ILE A 102 -2.46 3.93 10.67
N PRO A 103 -1.67 4.52 11.60
CA PRO A 103 -0.85 3.73 12.51
C PRO A 103 -1.67 2.74 13.35
N ALA A 104 -2.91 3.08 13.70
CA ALA A 104 -3.82 2.22 14.45
C ALA A 104 -4.41 1.07 13.61
N TYR A 105 -4.52 1.23 12.29
CA TYR A 105 -4.90 0.14 11.39
C TYR A 105 -3.72 -0.81 11.15
N VAL A 106 -2.52 -0.25 11.01
CA VAL A 106 -1.30 -1.02 10.78
C VAL A 106 -0.97 -1.90 11.96
N SER A 107 -1.08 -1.36 13.18
CA SER A 107 -0.86 -2.13 14.41
C SER A 107 -1.87 -3.27 14.61
N ARG A 108 -3.05 -3.18 13.97
CA ARG A 108 -4.09 -4.22 13.99
C ARG A 108 -3.99 -5.21 12.83
N CYS A 109 -3.23 -4.90 11.78
CA CYS A 109 -3.05 -5.78 10.64
C CYS A 109 -2.04 -6.88 10.95
N ARG A 110 -2.30 -8.08 10.43
CA ARG A 110 -1.39 -9.22 10.55
C ARG A 110 -0.18 -9.07 9.63
N PHE A 111 -0.41 -8.48 8.46
CA PHE A 111 0.59 -8.27 7.42
C PHE A 111 0.61 -6.80 7.01
N PHE A 112 1.79 -6.34 6.63
CA PHE A 112 2.00 -5.07 5.96
C PHE A 112 2.57 -5.36 4.57
N LEU A 113 1.83 -4.96 3.53
CA LEU A 113 2.17 -5.19 2.13
C LEU A 113 2.55 -3.85 1.49
N ALA A 114 3.85 -3.63 1.33
CA ALA A 114 4.37 -2.53 0.54
C ALA A 114 4.23 -2.86 -0.95
N LEU A 115 3.27 -2.25 -1.63
CA LEU A 115 3.06 -2.40 -3.07
C LEU A 115 4.01 -1.44 -3.79
N CYS A 116 5.19 -1.93 -4.11
CA CYS A 116 6.30 -1.15 -4.69
C CYS A 116 6.85 -1.78 -5.97
N PRO A 117 6.02 -1.98 -7.01
CA PRO A 117 6.49 -2.54 -8.27
C PRO A 117 7.51 -1.62 -8.94
N VAL A 118 8.37 -2.22 -9.78
CA VAL A 118 9.28 -1.44 -10.63
C VAL A 118 8.51 -0.91 -11.83
N VAL A 119 8.12 0.36 -11.76
CA VAL A 119 7.30 1.02 -12.77
C VAL A 119 7.77 2.44 -12.99
N ASP A 120 7.70 2.90 -14.24
CA ASP A 120 8.01 4.29 -14.57
C ASP A 120 6.96 5.23 -13.98
N CYS A 121 7.45 6.30 -13.34
CA CYS A 121 6.68 7.45 -12.87
C CYS A 121 7.10 8.68 -13.69
N PRO A 122 6.47 8.93 -14.86
CA PRO A 122 6.81 10.06 -15.71
C PRO A 122 6.66 11.42 -15.01
N TRP A 123 5.77 11.50 -14.03
CA TRP A 123 5.54 12.72 -13.26
C TRP A 123 6.77 13.15 -12.43
N GLU A 124 7.50 12.19 -11.87
CA GLU A 124 8.70 12.47 -11.07
C GLU A 124 10.00 12.25 -11.84
N ASP A 125 9.91 11.91 -13.13
CA ASP A 125 11.03 11.50 -13.98
C ASP A 125 11.91 10.43 -13.31
N LYS A 126 11.25 9.43 -12.70
CA LYS A 126 11.88 8.39 -11.87
C LYS A 126 11.22 7.04 -12.08
N VAL A 127 11.98 5.99 -11.76
CA VAL A 127 11.47 4.62 -11.65
C VAL A 127 11.12 4.34 -10.19
N LEU A 128 9.88 3.91 -9.94
CA LEU A 128 9.45 3.48 -8.62
C LEU A 128 10.09 2.14 -8.26
N SER A 129 10.39 1.94 -6.99
CA SER A 129 10.99 0.71 -6.46
C SER A 129 10.77 0.63 -4.95
N ALA A 130 11.12 -0.51 -4.34
CA ALA A 130 11.18 -0.62 -2.88
C ALA A 130 12.03 0.49 -2.22
N ALA A 131 13.11 0.91 -2.88
CA ALA A 131 13.99 1.99 -2.39
C ALA A 131 13.36 3.38 -2.50
N SER A 132 12.57 3.67 -3.56
CA SER A 132 11.86 4.95 -3.64
C SER A 132 10.70 5.00 -2.65
N TRP A 133 10.02 3.88 -2.45
CA TRP A 133 8.91 3.76 -1.51
C TRP A 133 9.39 3.96 -0.06
N SER A 134 10.48 3.31 0.34
CA SER A 134 11.01 3.38 1.71
C SER A 134 11.48 4.78 2.11
N ARG A 135 11.99 5.59 1.16
CA ARG A 135 12.43 6.98 1.40
C ARG A 135 11.28 7.96 1.62
N ARG A 136 10.11 7.72 1.04
CA ARG A 136 8.95 8.63 1.12
C ARG A 136 8.09 8.33 2.34
N GLY A 137 7.95 7.04 2.65
CA GLY A 137 6.96 6.55 3.60
C GLY A 137 5.58 6.40 2.95
N TRP A 138 4.68 5.78 3.69
CA TRP A 138 3.28 5.54 3.33
C TRP A 138 2.45 6.83 3.14
N CYS A 139 1.38 6.76 2.33
CA CYS A 139 0.26 7.71 2.33
C CYS A 139 0.60 9.21 2.15
N ARG A 140 1.77 9.56 1.62
CA ARG A 140 2.17 10.95 1.38
C ARG A 140 2.02 11.30 -0.09
N VAL A 141 1.22 12.32 -0.38
CA VAL A 141 1.27 13.01 -1.67
C VAL A 141 2.59 13.79 -1.72
N PRO A 142 3.36 13.69 -2.81
CA PRO A 142 4.53 14.54 -3.01
C PRO A 142 4.12 16.02 -2.98
N GLY A 143 4.57 16.76 -1.95
CA GLY A 143 4.31 18.19 -1.79
C GLY A 143 3.76 18.62 -0.43
N ASP A 144 3.33 17.68 0.44
CA ASP A 144 2.91 18.00 1.80
C ASP A 144 4.14 18.36 2.65
N THR A 145 4.47 19.65 2.65
CA THR A 145 5.39 20.27 3.60
C THR A 145 4.59 20.58 4.86
N ILE A 146 5.15 20.27 6.04
CA ILE A 146 4.56 20.56 7.36
C ILE A 146 4.29 22.07 7.49
#